data_AF-A0A0D6KID3-F1
#
_entry.id   AF-A0A0D6KID3-F1
#
_cell.length_a   1.000
_cell.length_b   1.000
_cell.length_c   1.000
_cell.angle_alpha   90.00
_cell.angle_beta   90.00
_cell.angle_gamma   90.00
#
_symmetry.space_group_name_H-M   'P 1'
#
loop_
_entity.id
_entity.type
_entity.pdbx_description
1 polymer ?
#
loop_
_entity_poly.entity_id
_entity_poly.type
_entity_poly.pdbx_seq_one_letter_code
_entity_poly.pdbx_strand_id
1 'polypeptide(L)'
;MWKNLFWISSSTTKAEGCVQVKAGICSANEVIMVSYWRSAHDLKQFFRGEPHRRMMQFISKNPNSLCLYNETYQPQHSGKYSHEPQAMARLYPSVAK
;
A
#
# COMPACT_ATOMS: atom_id res chain seq x y z
N MET A 1 9.42 14.82 4.01
CA MET A 1 9.09 13.57 3.30
C MET A 1 8.88 12.39 4.25
N TRP A 2 9.89 11.97 5.02
CA TRP A 2 9.82 10.79 5.90
C TRP A 2 8.65 10.76 6.91
N LYS A 3 8.33 11.90 7.56
CA LYS A 3 7.15 12.00 8.45
C LYS A 3 5.83 11.70 7.72
N ASN A 4 5.68 12.19 6.49
CA ASN A 4 4.49 11.92 5.67
C ASN A 4 4.43 10.43 5.30
N LEU A 5 5.56 9.81 4.97
CA LEU A 5 5.63 8.38 4.66
C LEU A 5 5.20 7.52 5.86
N PHE A 6 5.70 7.80 7.07
CA PHE A 6 5.28 7.07 8.27
C PHE A 6 3.78 7.21 8.54
N TRP A 7 3.25 8.43 8.37
CA TRP A 7 1.83 8.67 8.55
C TRP A 7 0.98 7.95 7.47
N ILE A 8 1.39 8.00 6.20
CA ILE A 8 0.72 7.27 5.10
C ILE A 8 0.74 5.77 5.38
N SER A 9 1.89 5.20 5.75
CA SER A 9 2.00 3.78 6.07
C SER A 9 1.09 3.38 7.24
N SER A 10 1.09 4.17 8.32
CA SER A 10 0.26 3.92 9.50
C SER A 10 -1.24 4.01 9.19
N SER A 11 -1.67 5.05 8.47
CA SER A 11 -3.07 5.24 8.08
C SER A 11 -3.55 4.18 7.09
N THR A 12 -2.71 3.77 6.15
CA THR A 12 -3.00 2.68 5.21
C THR A 12 -3.12 1.35 5.94
N THR A 13 -2.22 1.06 6.89
CA THR A 13 -2.24 -0.18 7.68
C THR A 13 -3.51 -0.32 8.52
N LYS A 14 -4.05 0.80 9.01
CA LYS A 14 -5.29 0.83 9.82
C LYS A 14 -6.57 0.88 8.98
N ALA A 15 -6.46 1.01 7.66
CA ALA A 15 -7.62 1.07 6.79
C ALA A 15 -8.34 -0.29 6.76
N GLU A 16 -9.67 -0.25 6.75
CA GLU A 16 -10.48 -1.45 6.62
C GLU A 16 -10.14 -2.19 5.32
N GLY A 17 -9.99 -3.52 5.41
CA GLY A 17 -9.61 -4.36 4.28
C GLY A 17 -8.13 -4.32 3.90
N CYS A 18 -7.30 -3.45 4.48
CA CYS A 18 -5.85 -3.53 4.33
C CYS A 18 -5.30 -4.69 5.18
N VAL A 19 -4.47 -5.53 4.56
CA VAL A 19 -3.91 -6.74 5.18
C VAL A 19 -2.44 -6.58 5.53
N GLN A 20 -1.72 -5.82 4.71
CA GLN A 20 -0.33 -5.51 4.96
C GLN A 20 0.09 -4.28 4.18
N VAL A 21 1.00 -3.50 4.77
CA VAL A 21 1.73 -2.44 4.10
C VAL A 21 3.23 -2.71 4.26
N LYS A 22 3.99 -2.51 3.20
CA LYS A 22 5.45 -2.53 3.19
C LYS A 22 5.95 -1.25 2.54
N ALA A 23 6.94 -0.61 3.15
CA ALA A 23 7.66 0.50 2.55
C ALA A 23 9.10 0.06 2.28
N GLY A 24 9.57 0.25 1.06
CA GLY A 24 10.94 -0.02 0.64
C GLY A 24 11.60 1.27 0.15
N ILE A 25 12.84 1.52 0.60
CA ILE A 25 13.65 2.63 0.11
C ILE A 25 14.39 2.13 -1.13
N CYS A 26 14.12 2.73 -2.29
CA CYS A 26 14.76 2.38 -3.56
C CYS A 26 16.03 3.20 -3.79
N SER A 27 16.02 4.45 -3.34
CA SER A 27 17.19 5.34 -3.32
C SER A 27 17.01 6.42 -2.25
N ALA A 28 17.99 7.33 -2.09
CA ALA A 28 17.91 8.41 -1.12
C ALA A 28 16.65 9.29 -1.26
N ASN A 29 16.11 9.40 -2.48
CA ASN A 29 14.94 10.23 -2.81
C ASN A 29 13.76 9.43 -3.38
N GLU A 30 13.81 8.10 -3.32
CA GLU A 30 12.79 7.24 -3.91
C GLU A 30 12.34 6.19 -2.90
N VAL A 31 11.03 6.10 -2.73
CA VAL A 31 10.39 5.14 -1.85
C VAL A 31 9.23 4.51 -2.57
N ILE A 32 9.13 3.18 -2.47
CA ILE A 32 7.98 2.41 -2.92
C ILE A 32 7.21 1.96 -1.70
N MET A 33 5.89 2.12 -1.76
CA MET A 33 4.97 1.56 -0.78
C MET A 33 4.06 0.54 -1.46
N VAL A 34 4.09 -0.70 -0.97
CA VAL A 34 3.23 -1.78 -1.44
C VAL A 34 2.20 -2.07 -0.36
N SER A 35 0.92 -2.09 -0.73
CA SER A 35 -0.17 -2.43 0.16
C SER A 35 -1.01 -3.57 -0.42
N TYR A 36 -1.44 -4.46 0.47
CA TYR A 36 -2.23 -5.64 0.13
C TYR A 36 -3.63 -5.50 0.69
N TRP A 37 -4.64 -5.74 -0.12
CA TRP A 37 -6.04 -5.46 0.19
C TRP A 37 -6.90 -6.69 -0.02
N ARG A 38 -7.91 -6.88 0.83
CA ARG A 38 -8.87 -7.99 0.74
C ARG A 38 -9.71 -7.95 -0.52
N SER A 39 -10.08 -6.74 -0.96
CA SER A 39 -10.87 -6.55 -2.16
C SER A 39 -10.55 -5.22 -2.84
N ALA A 40 -10.87 -5.15 -4.13
CA ALA A 40 -10.84 -3.89 -4.87
C ALA A 40 -11.86 -2.86 -4.32
N HIS A 41 -12.91 -3.32 -3.64
CA HIS A 41 -13.88 -2.45 -2.98
C HIS A 41 -13.22 -1.68 -1.83
N ASP A 42 -12.54 -2.39 -0.93
CA ASP A 42 -11.89 -1.80 0.24
C ASP A 42 -10.83 -0.77 -0.16
N LEU A 43 -10.02 -1.11 -1.17
CA LEU A 43 -9.03 -0.19 -1.75
C LEU A 43 -9.69 1.08 -2.30
N LYS A 44 -10.80 0.96 -3.02
CA LYS A 44 -11.55 2.11 -3.54
C LYS A 44 -12.12 2.98 -2.41
N GLN A 45 -12.58 2.37 -1.31
CA GLN A 45 -13.04 3.14 -0.14
C GLN A 45 -11.89 3.89 0.52
N PHE A 46 -10.72 3.26 0.65
CA PHE A 46 -9.52 3.95 1.16
C PHE A 46 -9.13 5.17 0.32
N PHE A 47 -9.17 5.06 -1.02
CA PHE A 47 -8.89 6.21 -1.90
C PHE A 47 -9.88 7.36 -1.74
N ARG A 48 -11.12 7.06 -1.33
CA ARG A 48 -12.12 8.08 -0.98
C ARG A 48 -11.94 8.59 0.45
N GLY A 49 -11.13 7.94 1.27
CA GLY A 49 -10.91 8.30 2.66
C GLY A 49 -10.09 9.56 2.87
N GLU A 50 -10.21 10.11 4.07
CA GLU A 50 -9.50 11.31 4.54
C GLU A 50 -7.97 11.21 4.36
N PRO A 51 -7.31 10.09 4.69
CA PRO A 51 -5.86 9.97 4.56
C PRO A 51 -5.37 10.11 3.13
N HIS A 52 -6.04 9.42 2.18
CA HIS A 52 -5.67 9.49 0.78
C HIS A 52 -5.90 10.90 0.20
N ARG A 53 -7.00 11.56 0.57
CA ARG A 53 -7.26 12.95 0.13
C ARG A 53 -6.19 13.91 0.63
N ARG A 54 -5.76 13.82 1.89
CA ARG A 54 -4.65 14.64 2.42
C ARG A 54 -3.35 14.41 1.66
N MET A 55 -3.04 13.16 1.32
CA MET A 55 -1.87 12.84 0.50
C MET A 55 -1.95 13.50 -0.88
N MET A 56 -3.08 13.39 -1.58
CA MET A 56 -3.28 14.03 -2.87
C MET A 56 -3.21 15.57 -2.80
N GLN A 57 -3.75 16.17 -1.74
CA GLN A 57 -3.65 17.61 -1.50
C GLN A 57 -2.19 18.05 -1.27
N PHE A 58 -1.41 17.27 -0.52
CA PHE A 58 0.01 17.56 -0.33
C PHE A 58 0.77 17.54 -1.66
N ILE A 59 0.50 16.54 -2.52
CA ILE A 59 1.12 16.41 -3.83
C ILE A 59 0.72 17.57 -4.73
N SER A 60 -0.56 17.90 -4.79
CA SER A 60 -1.08 19.01 -5.58
C SER A 60 -0.48 20.36 -5.18
N LYS A 61 -0.18 20.56 -3.88
CA LYS A 61 0.49 21.77 -3.38
C LYS A 61 1.99 21.81 -3.68
N ASN A 62 2.60 20.68 -4.03
CA ASN A 62 4.05 20.55 -4.24
C ASN A 62 4.37 19.78 -5.54
N PRO A 63 3.87 20.22 -6.71
CA PRO A 63 3.89 19.43 -7.94
C PRO A 63 5.30 19.12 -8.47
N ASN A 64 6.29 19.96 -8.16
CA ASN A 64 7.68 19.77 -8.61
C ASN A 64 8.56 19.07 -7.57
N SER A 65 7.99 18.70 -6.41
CA SER A 65 8.75 18.13 -5.29
C SER A 65 8.59 16.62 -5.16
N LEU A 66 7.63 16.02 -5.87
CA LEU A 66 7.37 14.59 -5.80
C LEU A 66 6.83 14.07 -7.14
N CYS A 67 7.51 13.06 -7.70
CA CYS A 67 6.91 12.21 -8.72
C CYS A 67 6.14 11.09 -8.00
N LEU A 68 4.83 10.99 -8.24
CA LEU A 68 3.99 9.90 -7.75
C LEU A 68 3.42 9.13 -8.94
N TYR A 69 3.57 7.81 -8.90
CA TYR A 69 2.80 6.88 -9.72
C TYR A 69 2.12 5.85 -8.81
N ASN A 70 1.04 5.24 -9.31
CA ASN A 70 0.32 4.19 -8.59
C ASN A 70 -0.11 3.14 -9.61
N GLU A 71 0.24 1.90 -9.34
CA GLU A 71 -0.14 0.74 -10.14
C GLU A 71 -0.87 -0.25 -9.24
N THR A 72 -2.05 -0.69 -9.68
CA THR A 72 -2.85 -1.67 -8.96
C THR A 72 -2.83 -2.97 -9.73
N TYR A 73 -2.43 -4.05 -9.07
CA TYR A 73 -2.34 -5.38 -9.65
C TYR A 73 -3.31 -6.34 -8.96
N GLN A 74 -4.00 -7.16 -9.76
CA GLN A 74 -4.84 -8.25 -9.27
C GLN A 74 -4.22 -9.59 -9.73
N PRO A 75 -3.30 -10.17 -8.96
CA PRO A 75 -2.63 -11.40 -9.36
C PRO A 75 -3.63 -12.54 -9.48
N GLN A 76 -3.56 -13.30 -10.58
CA GLN A 76 -4.40 -14.49 -10.81
C GLN A 76 -3.81 -15.77 -10.21
N HIS A 77 -2.52 -15.75 -9.89
CA HIS A 77 -1.77 -16.89 -9.35
C HIS A 77 -1.03 -16.49 -8.07
N SER A 78 -0.75 -17.47 -7.22
CA SER A 78 0.01 -17.26 -6.00
C SER A 78 1.49 -16.98 -6.31
N GLY A 79 2.11 -16.15 -5.46
CA GLY A 79 3.56 -16.06 -5.41
C GLY A 79 4.20 -17.28 -4.73
N LYS A 80 5.52 -17.37 -4.80
CA LYS A 80 6.30 -18.34 -4.00
C LYS A 80 6.61 -17.73 -2.63
N TYR A 81 6.27 -18.45 -1.56
CA TYR A 81 6.49 -18.03 -0.18
C TYR A 81 7.31 -19.08 0.55
N SER A 82 8.16 -18.65 1.49
CA SER A 82 8.91 -19.54 2.39
C SER A 82 8.78 -19.03 3.83
N HIS A 83 8.76 -19.97 4.79
CA HIS A 83 8.67 -19.76 6.24
C HIS A 83 7.36 -19.13 6.76
N GLU A 84 6.99 -17.92 6.33
CA GLU A 84 5.86 -17.18 6.92
C GLU A 84 4.94 -16.56 5.86
N PRO A 85 3.61 -16.48 6.14
CA PRO A 85 2.67 -15.83 5.24
C PRO A 85 2.90 -14.31 5.20
N GLN A 86 3.29 -13.84 4.03
CA GLN A 86 3.53 -12.43 3.71
C GLN A 86 2.72 -12.05 2.47
N ALA A 87 2.45 -10.77 2.28
CA ALA A 87 1.81 -10.25 1.07
C ALA A 87 0.46 -10.96 0.80
N MET A 88 0.24 -11.41 -0.42
CA MET A 88 -0.95 -12.15 -0.82
C MET A 88 -1.15 -13.47 -0.05
N ALA A 89 -0.11 -14.11 0.47
CA ALA A 89 -0.27 -15.34 1.26
C ALA A 89 -1.06 -15.11 2.55
N ARG A 90 -1.17 -13.87 3.04
CA ARG A 90 -2.03 -13.51 4.16
C ARG A 90 -3.52 -13.46 3.81
N LEU A 91 -3.85 -13.39 2.53
CA LEU A 91 -5.22 -13.31 2.00
C LEU A 91 -5.80 -14.68 1.63
N TYR A 92 -4.93 -15.66 1.36
CA TYR A 92 -5.32 -17.04 1.11
C TYR A 92 -5.07 -17.88 2.37
N PRO A 93 -5.96 -17.85 3.38
CA PRO A 93 -5.86 -18.80 4.46
C PRO A 93 -6.06 -20.20 3.85
N SER A 94 -5.10 -21.11 4.08
CA SER A 94 -5.16 -22.55 3.80
C SER A 94 -5.08 -23.03 2.34
N VAL A 95 -3.88 -23.05 1.76
CA VAL A 95 -3.51 -24.11 0.78
C VAL A 95 -2.40 -25.02 1.33
N ALA A 96 -1.82 -24.69 2.49
CA ALA A 96 -0.97 -25.60 3.24
C ALA A 96 -1.84 -26.41 4.21
N LYS A 97 -2.45 -27.49 3.70
CA LYS A 97 -2.72 -28.69 4.50
C LYS A 97 -1.72 -29.74 4.06
#